data_AF-A0A7C7JSV8-F1
#
_entry.id   AF-A0A7C7JSV8-F1
#
_cell.length_a   1.000
_cell.length_b   1.000
_cell.length_c   1.000
_cell.angle_alpha   90.00
_cell.angle_beta   90.00
_cell.angle_gamma   90.00
#
_symmetry.space_group_name_H-M   'P 1'
#
loop_
_entity.id
_entity.type
_entity.pdbx_description
1 polymer ?
#
loop_
_entity_poly.entity_id
_entity_poly.type
_entity_poly.pdbx_seq_one_letter_code
_entity_poly.pdbx_strand_id
1 'polypeptide(L)'
;MQPYRVKLTLSALFLIVCAGPWSSQNLTAQGLDHALLSNLEYREIGPTRQSGRFVDIAVPMQRPYTFYIATASGGLWKTENNGITFDVLFTEQDVFSIGAIALAPSDPDVLYLGSGEANNSRSSYWGDGIYKSIDAGESWTYQGLPESHHIGRIVVHPSNPDIVYVAALGHLYSENEERGLYKTTNGGGSWTRILGPEIEGRRIGIVDVVMDPTDTQTLYAASYDKVRLPFTFDLGGPGSRLYKTTDGGDSWIQLGAGLPEGMLGRIGVDVYERDPSIVYVTIENANKNDMPEEERQQELLDHKSSRGMIGGEVYRSDDAGITWEKVSPDGQSIGGGPAYYYGQIIVDPNDASVVHVLSARSWGTSNSGETWESRPLGFGGDDHALWINSDNSNHMILGYDHGLGITYDGGENWYHPDFQSLAQFYAVGIDMSHPYRVAGGLQDNGSHMAYSTNPSGEPIYFEMWDRVGGGDGMYNEFDTCNNRFLYNESQFGPISRLDLWTGDRKGIRYDDPDMRYNWNAPIVVS
;
A
#
# COMPACT_ATOMS: atom_id res chain seq x y z
N MET A 1 -57.38 -24.35 -39.48
CA MET A 1 -57.79 -23.95 -40.85
C MET A 1 -56.62 -23.24 -41.50
N GLN A 2 -56.36 -23.57 -42.77
CA GLN A 2 -55.17 -23.27 -43.57
C GLN A 2 -54.88 -21.77 -43.82
N PRO A 3 -53.62 -21.42 -44.16
CA PRO A 3 -53.17 -20.08 -44.45
C PRO A 3 -53.47 -19.66 -45.91
N TYR A 4 -53.68 -18.37 -46.15
CA TYR A 4 -53.73 -17.82 -47.50
C TYR A 4 -52.45 -17.04 -47.84
N ARG A 5 -51.72 -17.57 -48.82
CA ARG A 5 -50.73 -16.86 -49.64
C ARG A 5 -51.46 -15.97 -50.65
N VAL A 6 -50.91 -14.79 -50.95
CA VAL A 6 -51.12 -14.11 -52.25
C VAL A 6 -49.77 -13.68 -52.81
N LYS A 7 -49.68 -13.77 -54.13
CA LYS A 7 -48.49 -13.80 -54.98
C LYS A 7 -47.96 -12.39 -55.31
N LEU A 8 -46.65 -12.32 -55.52
CA LEU A 8 -45.98 -11.20 -56.21
C LEU A 8 -46.52 -10.97 -57.62
N THR A 9 -46.49 -9.72 -58.05
CA THR A 9 -46.25 -9.36 -59.46
C THR A 9 -45.04 -8.41 -59.52
N LEU A 10 -43.99 -8.87 -60.19
CA LEU A 10 -42.85 -8.07 -60.62
C LEU A 10 -43.35 -7.06 -61.68
N SER A 11 -42.98 -5.79 -61.53
CA SER A 11 -42.92 -4.86 -62.65
C SER A 11 -41.66 -4.02 -62.50
N ALA A 12 -40.82 -4.14 -63.51
CA ALA A 12 -39.46 -3.64 -63.57
C ALA A 12 -39.41 -2.12 -63.48
N LEU A 13 -38.58 -1.59 -62.58
CA LEU A 13 -37.99 -0.27 -62.75
C LEU A 13 -36.51 -0.46 -63.05
N PHE A 14 -36.15 0.02 -64.24
CA PHE A 14 -34.83 0.00 -64.84
C PHE A 14 -33.75 0.51 -63.88
N LEU A 15 -32.75 -0.32 -63.58
CA LEU A 15 -31.46 0.12 -63.06
C LEU A 15 -30.80 1.03 -64.11
N ILE A 16 -30.66 2.32 -63.82
CA ILE A 16 -29.55 3.10 -64.35
C ILE A 16 -28.39 2.84 -63.38
N VAL A 17 -27.59 1.82 -63.69
CA VAL A 17 -26.24 1.68 -63.13
C VAL A 17 -25.42 2.79 -63.75
N CYS A 18 -25.25 3.89 -63.02
CA CYS A 18 -24.15 4.81 -63.28
C CYS A 18 -22.85 4.05 -62.99
N ALA A 19 -22.28 3.42 -64.02
CA ALA A 19 -20.91 2.94 -64.01
C ALA A 19 -19.95 4.15 -64.08
N GLY A 20 -19.93 4.94 -63.01
CA GLY A 20 -18.78 5.77 -62.70
C GLY A 20 -17.70 4.87 -62.10
N PRO A 21 -16.41 5.12 -62.35
CA PRO A 21 -15.35 4.39 -61.67
C PRO A 21 -15.52 4.59 -60.16
N TRP A 22 -15.97 3.55 -59.46
CA TRP A 22 -15.87 3.48 -58.01
C TRP A 22 -14.38 3.32 -57.70
N SER A 23 -13.68 4.45 -57.64
CA SER A 23 -12.44 4.52 -56.91
C SER A 23 -12.79 4.15 -55.47
N SER A 24 -12.38 2.95 -55.06
CA SER A 24 -12.31 2.56 -53.65
C SER A 24 -11.41 3.58 -52.96
N GLN A 25 -11.99 4.65 -52.44
CA GLN A 25 -11.28 5.46 -51.48
C GLN A 25 -11.10 4.56 -50.28
N ASN A 26 -9.89 4.05 -50.12
CA ASN A 26 -9.44 3.58 -48.82
C ASN A 26 -9.60 4.79 -47.91
N LEU A 27 -10.71 4.83 -47.16
CA LEU A 27 -10.85 5.69 -46.00
C LEU A 27 -9.79 5.20 -45.02
N THR A 28 -8.56 5.69 -45.17
CA THR A 28 -7.58 5.62 -44.11
C THR A 28 -8.21 6.38 -42.96
N ALA A 29 -8.44 5.71 -41.82
CA ALA A 29 -8.78 6.40 -40.59
C ALA A 29 -7.81 7.58 -40.45
N GLN A 30 -8.36 8.79 -40.31
CA GLN A 30 -7.52 9.97 -40.09
C GLN A 30 -6.71 9.69 -38.83
N GLY A 31 -5.39 9.54 -39.00
CA GLY A 31 -4.49 9.49 -37.86
C GLY A 31 -4.68 10.79 -37.09
N LEU A 32 -4.80 10.69 -35.76
CA LEU A 32 -4.82 11.87 -34.91
C LEU A 32 -3.53 12.65 -35.18
N ASP A 33 -3.68 13.94 -35.52
CA ASP A 33 -2.54 14.81 -35.78
C ASP A 33 -1.65 14.86 -34.53
N HIS A 34 -0.35 14.69 -34.69
CA HIS A 34 0.60 14.81 -33.59
C HIS A 34 0.51 16.20 -32.94
N ALA A 35 0.18 17.24 -33.72
CA ALA A 35 -0.07 18.57 -33.19
C ALA A 35 -1.35 18.64 -32.33
N LEU A 36 -2.37 17.83 -32.62
CA LEU A 36 -3.57 17.75 -31.78
C LEU A 36 -3.25 17.04 -30.46
N LEU A 37 -2.55 15.91 -30.52
CA LEU A 37 -2.17 15.15 -29.34
C LEU A 37 -1.21 15.93 -28.43
N SER A 38 -0.30 16.72 -28.99
CA SER A 38 0.64 17.54 -28.21
C SER A 38 -0.01 18.74 -27.49
N ASN A 39 -1.26 19.08 -27.83
CA ASN A 39 -2.02 20.16 -27.18
C ASN A 39 -3.10 19.60 -26.23
N LEU A 40 -3.17 18.28 -26.02
CA LEU A 40 -4.05 17.70 -25.01
C LEU A 40 -3.40 17.83 -23.65
N GLU A 41 -4.05 18.58 -22.76
CA GLU A 41 -3.66 18.67 -21.36
C GLU A 41 -4.59 17.79 -20.52
N TYR A 42 -3.99 16.96 -19.67
CA TYR A 42 -4.75 16.23 -18.66
C TYR A 42 -5.16 17.18 -17.55
N ARG A 43 -6.41 17.06 -17.11
CA ARG A 43 -6.94 17.82 -15.98
C ARG A 43 -7.48 16.87 -14.94
N GLU A 44 -7.04 17.07 -13.71
CA GLU A 44 -7.56 16.38 -12.53
C GLU A 44 -9.05 16.74 -12.31
N ILE A 45 -9.86 15.74 -11.97
CA ILE A 45 -11.29 15.93 -11.66
C ILE A 45 -11.70 15.42 -10.27
N GLY A 46 -10.78 14.88 -9.47
CA GLY A 46 -11.09 14.27 -8.18
C GLY A 46 -11.34 12.75 -8.25
N PRO A 47 -11.83 12.15 -7.14
CA PRO A 47 -12.04 12.80 -5.85
C PRO A 47 -10.73 13.05 -5.09
N THR A 48 -10.71 14.06 -4.23
CA THR A 48 -9.54 14.46 -3.41
C THR A 48 -9.67 14.10 -1.93
N ARG A 49 -10.87 13.71 -1.49
CA ARG A 49 -11.09 13.24 -0.11
C ARG A 49 -10.80 11.76 0.05
N GLN A 50 -11.20 10.95 -0.92
CA GLN A 50 -10.85 9.53 -0.96
C GLN A 50 -9.45 9.42 -1.55
N SER A 51 -8.49 9.05 -0.72
CA SER A 51 -7.11 8.91 -1.14
C SER A 51 -6.77 7.45 -1.44
N GLY A 52 -5.47 7.17 -1.52
CA GLY A 52 -4.93 5.82 -1.61
C GLY A 52 -4.09 5.47 -0.39
N ARG A 53 -3.45 4.31 -0.46
CA ARG A 53 -2.57 3.78 0.59
C ARG A 53 -1.26 4.54 0.75
N PHE A 54 -1.08 5.12 1.93
CA PHE A 54 0.19 5.69 2.40
C PHE A 54 0.99 4.64 3.14
N VAL A 55 2.28 4.53 2.86
CA VAL A 55 3.11 3.41 3.33
C VAL A 55 4.25 3.81 4.27
N ASP A 56 4.65 5.08 4.25
CA ASP A 56 5.75 5.56 5.10
C ASP A 56 5.69 7.09 5.26
N ILE A 57 6.22 7.61 6.37
CA ILE A 57 6.20 9.03 6.74
C ILE A 57 7.60 9.44 7.21
N ALA A 58 8.11 10.56 6.70
CA ALA A 58 9.37 11.14 7.14
C ALA A 58 9.20 12.62 7.52
N VAL A 59 9.61 12.98 8.74
CA VAL A 59 9.46 14.34 9.28
C VAL A 59 10.84 14.90 9.69
N PRO A 60 11.33 15.98 9.06
CA PRO A 60 12.56 16.64 9.48
C PRO A 60 12.36 17.44 10.78
N MET A 61 13.05 17.06 11.85
CA MET A 61 12.97 17.75 13.16
C MET A 61 13.36 19.23 13.08
N GLN A 62 14.16 19.62 12.09
CA GLN A 62 14.62 21.00 11.88
C GLN A 62 13.57 21.90 11.18
N ARG A 63 12.51 21.31 10.61
CA ARG A 63 11.49 22.03 9.82
C ARG A 63 10.10 21.63 10.33
N PRO A 64 9.55 22.32 11.35
CA PRO A 64 8.36 21.88 12.09
C PRO A 64 7.06 21.93 11.27
N TYR A 65 7.10 22.45 10.05
CA TYR A 65 5.96 22.53 9.14
C TYR A 65 6.08 21.60 7.93
N THR A 66 7.20 20.86 7.84
CA THR A 66 7.53 20.02 6.70
C THR A 66 7.36 18.56 7.07
N PHE A 67 6.75 17.79 6.19
CA PHE A 67 6.81 16.33 6.23
C PHE A 67 6.62 15.75 4.83
N TYR A 68 7.09 14.52 4.67
CA TYR A 68 7.02 13.74 3.45
C TYR A 68 6.18 12.50 3.70
N ILE A 69 5.39 12.09 2.73
CA ILE A 69 4.58 10.88 2.81
C ILE A 69 4.70 10.08 1.52
N ALA A 70 5.10 8.83 1.66
CA ALA A 70 5.19 7.88 0.56
C ALA A 70 3.83 7.18 0.34
N THR A 71 3.47 7.00 -0.93
CA THR A 71 2.28 6.24 -1.32
C THR A 71 2.68 4.93 -1.98
N ALA A 72 1.88 3.88 -1.80
CA ALA A 72 2.10 2.59 -2.49
C ALA A 72 2.02 2.75 -4.02
N SER A 73 1.17 3.68 -4.46
CA SER A 73 0.98 4.08 -5.86
C SER A 73 0.51 5.54 -5.87
N GLY A 74 1.28 6.44 -6.47
CA GLY A 74 0.92 7.86 -6.52
C GLY A 74 2.04 8.83 -6.14
N GLY A 75 3.30 8.38 -6.08
CA GLY A 75 4.46 9.26 -5.85
C GLY A 75 4.70 9.61 -4.39
N LEU A 76 5.66 10.51 -4.16
CA LEU A 76 6.05 11.02 -2.86
C LEU A 76 5.43 12.40 -2.67
N TRP A 77 4.83 12.68 -1.52
CA TRP A 77 4.16 13.95 -1.28
C TRP A 77 4.90 14.74 -0.22
N LYS A 78 5.10 16.04 -0.43
CA LYS A 78 5.74 16.95 0.54
C LYS A 78 4.81 18.09 0.87
N THR A 79 4.75 18.45 2.15
CA THR A 79 4.18 19.73 2.58
C THR A 79 5.25 20.58 3.25
N GLU A 80 5.04 21.90 3.28
CA GLU A 80 5.84 22.86 4.05
C GLU A 80 4.96 23.75 4.95
N ASN A 81 3.69 23.40 5.08
CA ASN A 81 2.70 24.16 5.84
C ASN A 81 1.76 23.25 6.64
N ASN A 82 2.28 22.15 7.19
CA ASN A 82 1.54 21.21 8.04
C ASN A 82 0.29 20.59 7.36
N GLY A 83 0.41 20.26 6.08
CA GLY A 83 -0.61 19.52 5.37
C GLY A 83 -1.77 20.37 4.84
N ILE A 84 -1.62 21.70 4.78
CA ILE A 84 -2.59 22.58 4.12
C ILE A 84 -2.49 22.41 2.59
N THR A 85 -1.26 22.32 2.07
CA THR A 85 -0.98 22.01 0.65
C THR A 85 0.15 21.01 0.53
N PHE A 86 0.17 20.31 -0.60
CA PHE A 86 1.21 19.34 -0.92
C PHE A 86 1.72 19.50 -2.35
N ASP A 87 3.02 19.27 -2.51
CA ASP A 87 3.68 19.07 -3.80
C ASP A 87 3.90 17.57 -4.03
N VAL A 88 3.68 17.11 -5.25
CA VAL A 88 4.02 15.75 -5.67
C VAL A 88 5.46 15.75 -6.15
N LEU A 89 6.28 15.01 -5.42
CA LEU A 89 7.66 14.71 -5.72
C LEU A 89 7.72 13.33 -6.37
N PHE A 90 8.77 13.09 -7.15
CA PHE A 90 9.04 11.78 -7.78
C PHE A 90 8.02 11.39 -8.88
N THR A 91 7.78 12.29 -9.84
CA THR A 91 6.82 12.10 -10.96
C THR A 91 7.48 11.75 -12.29
N GLU A 92 8.80 11.93 -12.41
CA GLU A 92 9.55 11.83 -13.67
C GLU A 92 10.34 10.52 -13.80
N GLN A 93 10.19 9.61 -12.84
CA GLN A 93 10.88 8.32 -12.81
C GLN A 93 10.02 7.23 -13.45
N ASP A 94 10.67 6.18 -13.97
CA ASP A 94 9.99 5.07 -14.64
C ASP A 94 9.24 4.13 -13.66
N VAL A 95 9.41 4.36 -12.36
CA VAL A 95 8.74 3.66 -11.27
C VAL A 95 7.85 4.61 -10.47
N PHE A 96 6.68 4.12 -10.08
CA PHE A 96 5.68 4.91 -9.35
C PHE A 96 5.34 4.37 -7.95
N SER A 97 5.81 3.16 -7.64
CA SER A 97 5.58 2.51 -6.36
C SER A 97 6.72 2.80 -5.41
N ILE A 98 6.40 3.17 -4.17
CA ILE A 98 7.37 3.49 -3.13
C ILE A 98 7.21 2.47 -1.99
N GLY A 99 8.34 2.03 -1.44
CA GLY A 99 8.39 1.15 -0.27
C GLY A 99 8.83 1.86 1.01
N ALA A 100 9.77 2.80 0.92
CA ALA A 100 10.30 3.52 2.07
C ALA A 100 10.84 4.90 1.69
N ILE A 101 10.81 5.84 2.64
CA ILE A 101 11.43 7.16 2.56
C ILE A 101 12.18 7.46 3.86
N ALA A 102 13.43 7.90 3.76
CA ALA A 102 14.22 8.30 4.92
C ALA A 102 14.93 9.63 4.69
N LEU A 103 14.89 10.49 5.71
CA LEU A 103 15.66 11.73 5.80
C LEU A 103 17.00 11.46 6.50
N ALA A 104 18.04 12.20 6.14
CA ALA A 104 19.24 12.25 6.97
C ALA A 104 18.98 13.13 8.21
N PRO A 105 19.11 12.61 9.45
CA PRO A 105 18.89 13.43 10.64
C PRO A 105 19.86 14.62 10.76
N SER A 106 21.03 14.52 10.13
CA SER A 106 22.06 15.57 10.09
C SER A 106 21.84 16.63 9.02
N ASP A 107 21.00 16.35 8.01
CA ASP A 107 20.75 17.26 6.89
C ASP A 107 19.35 17.02 6.28
N PRO A 108 18.37 17.90 6.54
CA PRO A 108 17.00 17.73 6.07
C PRO A 108 16.82 17.88 4.54
N ASP A 109 17.86 18.25 3.79
CA ASP A 109 17.85 18.28 2.32
C ASP A 109 18.27 16.95 1.68
N VAL A 110 18.88 16.05 2.46
CA VAL A 110 19.28 14.73 1.98
C VAL A 110 18.22 13.69 2.29
N LEU A 111 17.67 13.09 1.22
CA LEU A 111 16.65 12.04 1.29
C LEU A 111 17.10 10.81 0.52
N TYR A 112 16.68 9.65 1.02
CA TYR A 112 16.76 8.38 0.32
C TYR A 112 15.37 7.79 0.15
N LEU A 113 15.01 7.47 -1.09
CA LEU A 113 13.75 6.83 -1.44
C LEU A 113 14.03 5.43 -1.95
N GLY A 114 13.31 4.44 -1.40
CA GLY A 114 13.30 3.07 -1.88
C GLY A 114 12.03 2.80 -2.65
N SER A 115 12.16 2.42 -3.91
CA SER A 115 11.01 2.08 -4.74
C SER A 115 10.51 0.66 -4.47
N GLY A 116 9.22 0.43 -4.74
CA GLY A 116 8.57 -0.87 -4.65
C GLY A 116 8.06 -1.24 -3.25
N GLU A 117 6.78 -1.55 -3.19
CA GLU A 117 6.06 -1.70 -1.93
C GLU A 117 6.33 -3.03 -1.20
N ALA A 118 6.71 -2.97 0.09
CA ALA A 118 7.03 -4.15 0.89
C ALA A 118 5.84 -4.92 1.50
N ASN A 119 4.59 -4.54 1.22
CA ASN A 119 3.39 -5.18 1.79
C ASN A 119 3.04 -6.53 1.15
N ASN A 120 3.85 -7.04 0.20
CA ASN A 120 3.74 -8.38 -0.38
C ASN A 120 2.31 -8.80 -0.82
N SER A 121 1.47 -7.83 -1.17
CA SER A 121 0.10 -8.04 -1.61
C SER A 121 0.10 -8.55 -3.06
N ARG A 122 -1.01 -9.14 -3.50
CA ARG A 122 -1.26 -9.37 -4.94
C ARG A 122 -1.27 -8.07 -5.74
N SER A 123 -1.53 -6.95 -5.09
CA SER A 123 -1.55 -5.59 -5.64
C SER A 123 -0.28 -4.79 -5.36
N SER A 124 0.77 -5.40 -4.80
CA SER A 124 2.05 -4.72 -4.61
C SER A 124 2.82 -4.66 -5.93
N TYR A 125 3.28 -3.47 -6.27
CA TYR A 125 4.09 -3.20 -7.45
C TYR A 125 5.56 -3.18 -7.08
N TRP A 126 6.39 -3.67 -8.00
CA TRP A 126 7.85 -3.64 -7.83
C TRP A 126 8.39 -2.24 -8.12
N GLY A 127 9.54 -1.96 -7.54
CA GLY A 127 10.40 -0.83 -7.88
C GLY A 127 11.68 -1.30 -8.57
N ASP A 128 12.60 -0.38 -8.74
CA ASP A 128 13.89 -0.55 -9.43
C ASP A 128 15.08 -0.11 -8.56
N GLY A 129 14.90 0.07 -7.26
CA GLY A 129 15.98 0.32 -6.29
C GLY A 129 15.90 1.66 -5.59
N ILE A 130 17.07 2.25 -5.34
CA ILE A 130 17.25 3.40 -4.43
C ILE A 130 17.50 4.69 -5.22
N TYR A 131 16.88 5.77 -4.76
CA TYR A 131 17.11 7.13 -5.25
C TYR A 131 17.56 8.03 -4.10
N LYS A 132 18.42 9.00 -4.42
CA LYS A 132 18.89 10.02 -3.49
C LYS A 132 18.52 11.41 -4.01
N SER A 133 18.03 12.24 -3.10
CA SER A 133 17.91 13.68 -3.28
C SER A 133 18.90 14.39 -2.36
N ILE A 134 19.40 15.55 -2.80
CA ILE A 134 20.23 16.47 -2.00
C ILE A 134 19.64 17.90 -1.95
N ASP A 135 18.40 18.05 -2.39
CA ASP A 135 17.68 19.32 -2.52
C ASP A 135 16.23 19.16 -2.05
N ALA A 136 16.02 18.45 -0.94
CA ALA A 136 14.70 18.27 -0.32
C ALA A 136 13.62 17.65 -1.23
N GLY A 137 14.04 16.84 -2.20
CA GLY A 137 13.21 16.06 -3.11
C GLY A 137 12.84 16.80 -4.40
N GLU A 138 13.44 17.96 -4.68
CA GLU A 138 13.28 18.68 -5.95
C GLU A 138 13.86 17.88 -7.12
N SER A 139 14.99 17.18 -6.92
CA SER A 139 15.58 16.29 -7.91
C SER A 139 16.10 14.98 -7.33
N TRP A 140 16.14 13.94 -8.18
CA TRP A 140 16.47 12.58 -7.76
C TRP A 140 17.55 11.97 -8.64
N THR A 141 18.53 11.34 -7.99
CA THR A 141 19.59 10.56 -8.65
C THR A 141 19.45 9.09 -8.28
N TYR A 142 19.43 8.21 -9.27
CA TYR A 142 19.44 6.76 -9.07
C TYR A 142 20.74 6.28 -8.41
N GLN A 143 20.64 5.39 -7.42
CA GLN A 143 21.74 4.90 -6.58
C GLN A 143 21.91 3.36 -6.62
N GLY A 144 21.20 2.64 -7.48
CA GLY A 144 21.38 1.18 -7.67
C GLY A 144 20.42 0.31 -6.86
N LEU A 145 20.78 -0.97 -6.72
CA LEU A 145 19.93 -2.09 -6.27
C LEU A 145 18.73 -2.38 -7.21
N PRO A 146 18.95 -2.57 -8.53
CA PRO A 146 17.89 -2.71 -9.53
C PRO A 146 16.95 -3.89 -9.33
N GLU A 147 17.44 -5.00 -8.78
CA GLU A 147 16.69 -6.24 -8.57
C GLU A 147 16.16 -6.34 -7.13
N SER A 148 16.34 -5.30 -6.29
CA SER A 148 15.83 -5.29 -4.92
C SER A 148 14.29 -5.32 -4.87
N HIS A 149 13.62 -4.77 -5.90
CA HIS A 149 12.18 -4.76 -6.19
C HIS A 149 11.23 -4.25 -5.10
N HIS A 150 11.44 -4.54 -3.82
CA HIS A 150 10.61 -4.07 -2.72
C HIS A 150 11.51 -3.70 -1.55
N ILE A 151 11.50 -2.42 -1.20
CA ILE A 151 12.29 -1.89 -0.09
C ILE A 151 11.40 -1.79 1.14
N GLY A 152 11.77 -2.50 2.19
CA GLY A 152 10.99 -2.55 3.44
C GLY A 152 11.26 -1.39 4.38
N ARG A 153 12.53 -0.94 4.45
CA ARG A 153 12.96 0.11 5.37
C ARG A 153 14.30 0.70 4.92
N ILE A 154 14.51 1.99 5.19
CA ILE A 154 15.78 2.68 5.02
C ILE A 154 16.15 3.35 6.34
N VAL A 155 17.40 3.20 6.78
CA VAL A 155 17.94 3.90 7.95
C VAL A 155 19.17 4.68 7.53
N VAL A 156 19.15 5.99 7.79
CA VAL A 156 20.29 6.90 7.53
C VAL A 156 20.99 7.19 8.84
N HIS A 157 22.32 7.09 8.84
CA HIS A 157 23.11 7.33 10.05
C HIS A 157 22.93 8.78 10.54
N PRO A 158 22.73 9.00 11.87
CA PRO A 158 22.26 10.28 12.38
C PRO A 158 23.22 11.45 12.13
N SER A 159 24.54 11.21 12.16
CA SER A 159 25.56 12.25 11.96
C SER A 159 26.30 12.17 10.63
N ASN A 160 25.96 11.23 9.75
CA ASN A 160 26.64 11.08 8.45
C ASN A 160 25.66 10.60 7.36
N PRO A 161 25.20 11.48 6.46
CA PRO A 161 24.21 11.13 5.44
C PRO A 161 24.71 10.15 4.39
N ASP A 162 26.01 9.83 4.36
CA ASP A 162 26.60 8.88 3.42
C ASP A 162 26.63 7.43 3.92
N ILE A 163 26.28 7.21 5.20
CA ILE A 163 26.12 5.87 5.77
C ILE A 163 24.63 5.53 5.81
N VAL A 164 24.21 4.56 5.00
CA VAL A 164 22.79 4.17 4.86
C VAL A 164 22.65 2.67 4.84
N TYR A 165 21.58 2.18 5.47
CA TYR A 165 21.16 0.79 5.52
C TYR A 165 19.82 0.62 4.79
N VAL A 166 19.72 -0.41 3.95
CA VAL A 166 18.54 -0.66 3.11
C VAL A 166 18.10 -2.12 3.27
N ALA A 167 16.90 -2.32 3.81
CA ALA A 167 16.25 -3.62 3.91
C ALA A 167 15.56 -3.96 2.57
N ALA A 168 16.11 -4.91 1.83
CA ALA A 168 15.61 -5.36 0.54
C ALA A 168 14.96 -6.75 0.65
N LEU A 169 13.68 -6.80 0.29
CA LEU A 169 12.92 -8.05 0.25
C LEU A 169 13.19 -8.86 -1.01
N GLY A 170 13.53 -8.23 -2.14
CA GLY A 170 13.68 -8.89 -3.44
C GLY A 170 12.35 -9.12 -4.17
N HIS A 171 12.37 -10.01 -5.15
CA HIS A 171 11.23 -10.27 -6.02
C HIS A 171 10.02 -10.81 -5.24
N LEU A 172 8.81 -10.40 -5.64
CA LEU A 172 7.59 -10.87 -4.95
C LEU A 172 7.32 -12.34 -5.24
N TYR A 173 7.38 -12.73 -6.52
CA TYR A 173 6.91 -14.01 -7.06
C TYR A 173 8.03 -15.00 -7.45
N SER A 174 9.30 -14.68 -7.20
CA SER A 174 10.45 -15.52 -7.56
C SER A 174 11.64 -15.26 -6.64
N GLU A 175 12.63 -16.15 -6.64
CA GLU A 175 13.91 -15.92 -5.97
C GLU A 175 14.77 -14.93 -6.76
N ASN A 176 15.66 -14.20 -6.08
CA ASN A 176 16.64 -13.32 -6.70
C ASN A 176 17.83 -13.05 -5.76
N GLU A 177 18.94 -12.58 -6.32
CA GLU A 177 20.17 -12.36 -5.56
C GLU A 177 20.14 -11.11 -4.67
N GLU A 178 19.35 -10.09 -5.02
CA GLU A 178 19.32 -8.81 -4.31
C GLU A 178 18.39 -8.80 -3.07
N ARG A 179 18.30 -9.94 -2.38
CA ARG A 179 17.65 -10.08 -1.07
C ARG A 179 18.67 -9.85 0.05
N GLY A 180 18.31 -9.08 1.07
CA GLY A 180 19.16 -8.89 2.25
C GLY A 180 19.14 -7.46 2.80
N LEU A 181 20.01 -7.19 3.77
CA LEU A 181 20.32 -5.85 4.25
C LEU A 181 21.58 -5.36 3.54
N TYR A 182 21.50 -4.18 2.93
CA TYR A 182 22.61 -3.52 2.23
C TYR A 182 23.07 -2.31 3.01
N LYS A 183 24.38 -2.07 3.00
CA LYS A 183 25.02 -0.88 3.57
C LYS A 183 25.81 -0.14 2.51
N THR A 184 25.71 1.18 2.53
CA THR A 184 26.63 2.09 1.84
C THR A 184 27.37 2.95 2.87
N THR A 185 28.56 3.41 2.51
CA THR A 185 29.35 4.38 3.30
C THR A 185 29.82 5.56 2.44
N ASN A 186 29.32 5.65 1.21
CA ASN A 186 29.62 6.69 0.23
C ASN A 186 28.33 7.22 -0.42
N GLY A 187 27.24 7.22 0.34
CA GLY A 187 25.99 7.88 -0.01
C GLY A 187 25.27 7.30 -1.21
N GLY A 188 25.39 5.98 -1.43
CA GLY A 188 24.74 5.26 -2.53
C GLY A 188 25.65 4.96 -3.72
N GLY A 189 26.89 5.46 -3.74
CA GLY A 189 27.83 5.17 -4.83
C GLY A 189 28.19 3.69 -4.97
N SER A 190 28.12 2.92 -3.88
CA SER A 190 28.24 1.46 -3.88
C SER A 190 27.54 0.85 -2.67
N TRP A 191 27.02 -0.37 -2.84
CA TRP A 191 26.32 -1.12 -1.80
C TRP A 191 27.01 -2.44 -1.49
N THR A 192 27.08 -2.78 -0.20
CA THR A 192 27.57 -4.07 0.30
C THR A 192 26.44 -4.79 1.02
N ARG A 193 26.15 -6.04 0.65
CA ARG A 193 25.21 -6.89 1.41
C ARG A 193 25.87 -7.32 2.73
N ILE A 194 25.32 -6.89 3.85
CA ILE A 194 25.87 -7.12 5.19
C ILE A 194 25.09 -8.17 6.00
N LEU A 195 23.85 -8.48 5.60
CA LEU A 195 23.05 -9.57 6.14
C LEU A 195 22.21 -10.17 5.01
N GLY A 196 22.13 -11.50 4.94
CA GLY A 196 21.35 -12.21 3.93
C GLY A 196 21.27 -13.69 4.27
N PRO A 197 20.35 -14.09 5.17
CA PRO A 197 20.19 -15.47 5.57
C PRO A 197 19.88 -16.35 4.36
N GLU A 198 20.35 -17.59 4.38
CA GLU A 198 20.08 -18.58 3.36
C GLU A 198 19.51 -19.84 4.00
N ILE A 199 18.35 -20.29 3.53
CA ILE A 199 17.66 -21.47 4.04
C ILE A 199 17.36 -22.39 2.87
N GLU A 200 17.88 -23.62 2.93
CA GLU A 200 17.68 -24.63 1.89
C GLU A 200 18.03 -24.14 0.47
N GLY A 201 19.03 -23.26 0.36
CA GLY A 201 19.48 -22.67 -0.91
C GLY A 201 18.63 -21.50 -1.42
N ARG A 202 17.60 -21.08 -0.68
CA ARG A 202 16.87 -19.83 -0.93
C ARG A 202 17.48 -18.68 -0.14
N ARG A 203 17.58 -17.51 -0.75
CA ARG A 203 18.05 -16.29 -0.09
C ARG A 203 16.86 -15.60 0.55
N ILE A 204 16.96 -15.24 1.82
CA ILE A 204 15.87 -14.60 2.56
C ILE A 204 16.10 -13.09 2.60
N GLY A 205 15.05 -12.33 2.26
CA GLY A 205 15.07 -10.87 2.28
C GLY A 205 14.94 -10.31 3.71
N ILE A 206 15.30 -9.03 3.86
CA ILE A 206 15.11 -8.28 5.11
C ILE A 206 13.93 -7.33 4.90
N VAL A 207 12.98 -7.33 5.84
CA VAL A 207 11.75 -6.52 5.76
C VAL A 207 11.81 -5.27 6.62
N ASP A 208 12.56 -5.31 7.71
CA ASP A 208 12.63 -4.22 8.68
C ASP A 208 14.04 -4.09 9.26
N VAL A 209 14.41 -2.86 9.60
CA VAL A 209 15.68 -2.53 10.27
C VAL A 209 15.51 -1.26 11.10
N VAL A 210 16.01 -1.30 12.34
CA VAL A 210 16.04 -0.16 13.26
C VAL A 210 17.45 -0.03 13.86
N MET A 211 17.87 1.21 14.09
CA MET A 211 19.16 1.56 14.69
C MET A 211 18.93 2.11 16.09
N ASP A 212 19.79 1.72 17.03
CA ASP A 212 19.83 2.34 18.35
C ASP A 212 20.24 3.83 18.19
N PRO A 213 19.41 4.79 18.64
CA PRO A 213 19.68 6.21 18.46
C PRO A 213 20.85 6.73 19.31
N THR A 214 21.28 5.98 20.32
CA THR A 214 22.38 6.30 21.23
C THR A 214 23.69 5.59 20.87
N ASP A 215 23.61 4.45 20.19
CA ASP A 215 24.75 3.70 19.65
C ASP A 215 24.51 3.26 18.20
N THR A 216 25.01 4.07 17.26
CA THR A 216 24.91 3.82 15.81
C THR A 216 25.58 2.53 15.31
N GLN A 217 26.34 1.82 16.16
CA GLN A 217 26.88 0.49 15.82
C GLN A 217 25.89 -0.63 16.13
N THR A 218 24.84 -0.34 16.91
CA THR A 218 23.81 -1.30 17.28
C THR A 218 22.59 -1.17 16.36
N LEU A 219 22.26 -2.26 15.66
CA LEU A 219 21.07 -2.34 14.80
C LEU A 219 20.36 -3.68 15.00
N TYR A 220 19.05 -3.67 14.77
CA TYR A 220 18.20 -4.86 14.73
C TYR A 220 17.61 -5.00 13.34
N ALA A 221 17.59 -6.21 12.79
CA ALA A 221 17.07 -6.48 11.46
C ALA A 221 16.21 -7.73 11.46
N ALA A 222 15.09 -7.68 10.74
CA ALA A 222 14.13 -8.78 10.63
C ALA A 222 14.17 -9.38 9.22
N SER A 223 14.49 -10.67 9.11
CA SER A 223 14.31 -11.41 7.86
C SER A 223 12.86 -11.84 7.69
N TYR A 224 12.42 -11.98 6.45
CA TYR A 224 11.07 -12.45 6.14
C TYR A 224 11.08 -13.55 5.08
N ASP A 225 10.92 -14.79 5.53
CA ASP A 225 10.76 -15.98 4.71
C ASP A 225 9.30 -16.20 4.36
N LYS A 226 8.96 -15.94 3.10
CA LYS A 226 7.61 -16.04 2.56
C LYS A 226 7.66 -16.53 1.13
N VAL A 227 6.62 -17.23 0.70
CA VAL A 227 6.44 -17.63 -0.69
C VAL A 227 5.13 -17.04 -1.22
N ARG A 228 5.22 -16.28 -2.30
CA ARG A 228 4.04 -15.76 -3.02
C ARG A 228 4.03 -16.34 -4.42
N LEU A 229 2.94 -17.00 -4.78
CA LEU A 229 2.64 -17.40 -6.15
C LEU A 229 1.33 -16.72 -6.58
N PRO A 230 1.00 -16.68 -7.89
CA PRO A 230 -0.26 -16.09 -8.35
C PRO A 230 -1.53 -16.68 -7.70
N PHE A 231 -1.45 -17.90 -7.18
CA PHE A 231 -2.56 -18.64 -6.58
C PHE A 231 -2.42 -18.94 -5.08
N THR A 232 -1.31 -18.59 -4.42
CA THR A 232 -1.12 -18.85 -2.98
C THR A 232 -0.18 -17.85 -2.30
N PHE A 233 -0.26 -17.80 -0.97
CA PHE A 233 0.65 -17.06 -0.12
C PHE A 233 0.99 -17.85 1.14
N ASP A 234 2.24 -18.31 1.21
CA ASP A 234 2.82 -18.91 2.40
C ASP A 234 3.44 -17.79 3.22
N LEU A 235 2.79 -17.49 4.34
CA LEU A 235 3.02 -16.28 5.11
C LEU A 235 4.26 -16.29 5.98
N GLY A 236 4.96 -17.43 6.06
CA GLY A 236 6.09 -17.60 6.95
C GLY A 236 6.91 -18.84 6.60
N GLY A 237 8.03 -18.99 7.29
CA GLY A 237 8.97 -20.09 7.13
C GLY A 237 10.05 -20.08 8.22
N PRO A 238 10.97 -21.07 8.18
CA PRO A 238 12.05 -21.16 9.16
C PRO A 238 13.09 -20.02 9.01
N GLY A 239 13.09 -19.30 7.88
CA GLY A 239 14.01 -18.20 7.64
C GLY A 239 13.63 -16.85 8.23
N SER A 240 12.40 -16.67 8.74
CA SER A 240 11.98 -15.40 9.38
C SER A 240 12.51 -15.34 10.80
N ARG A 241 13.46 -14.45 11.06
CA ARG A 241 14.20 -14.34 12.33
C ARG A 241 14.58 -12.88 12.61
N LEU A 242 14.87 -12.60 13.87
CA LEU A 242 15.40 -11.32 14.32
C LEU A 242 16.93 -11.44 14.50
N TYR A 243 17.66 -10.45 14.02
CA TYR A 243 19.12 -10.38 14.13
C TYR A 243 19.54 -9.07 14.80
N LYS A 244 20.68 -9.10 15.49
CA LYS A 244 21.34 -7.93 16.07
C LYS A 244 22.79 -7.84 15.64
N THR A 245 23.25 -6.63 15.40
CA THR A 245 24.68 -6.27 15.31
C THR A 245 25.01 -5.26 16.40
N THR A 246 26.28 -5.20 16.80
CA THR A 246 26.85 -4.15 17.68
C THR A 246 28.17 -3.62 17.12
N ASP A 247 28.42 -3.84 15.83
CA ASP A 247 29.62 -3.43 15.09
C ASP A 247 29.26 -2.78 13.74
N GLY A 248 28.07 -2.18 13.67
CA GLY A 248 27.61 -1.44 12.50
C GLY A 248 27.31 -2.35 11.29
N GLY A 249 27.13 -3.65 11.51
CA GLY A 249 26.75 -4.64 10.51
C GLY A 249 27.90 -5.50 9.97
N ASP A 250 29.09 -5.44 10.56
CA ASP A 250 30.22 -6.30 10.18
C ASP A 250 29.97 -7.77 10.60
N SER A 251 29.27 -7.96 11.73
CA SER A 251 28.78 -9.27 12.17
C SER A 251 27.37 -9.18 12.77
N TRP A 252 26.64 -10.31 12.68
CA TRP A 252 25.26 -10.42 13.13
C TRP A 252 25.06 -11.69 13.96
N ILE A 253 24.30 -11.55 15.04
CA ILE A 253 23.81 -12.66 15.85
C ILE A 253 22.30 -12.81 15.65
N GLN A 254 21.82 -14.05 15.54
CA GLN A 254 20.38 -14.31 15.59
C GLN A 254 19.91 -14.26 17.04
N LEU A 255 18.82 -13.52 17.30
CA LEU A 255 18.16 -13.44 18.60
C LEU A 255 17.12 -14.56 18.73
N GLY A 256 16.87 -15.01 19.97
CA GLY A 256 15.95 -16.14 20.19
C GLY A 256 15.57 -16.46 21.63
N ALA A 257 16.31 -15.98 22.65
CA ALA A 257 16.02 -16.34 24.04
C ALA A 257 14.68 -15.74 24.52
N GLY A 258 13.61 -16.53 24.43
CA GLY A 258 12.23 -16.14 24.78
C GLY A 258 11.33 -15.84 23.57
N LEU A 259 11.90 -15.75 22.37
CA LEU A 259 11.13 -15.64 21.12
C LEU A 259 10.65 -17.02 20.65
N PRO A 260 9.55 -17.10 19.87
CA PRO A 260 9.07 -18.36 19.35
C PRO A 260 10.04 -18.90 18.28
N GLU A 261 10.11 -20.22 18.16
CA GLU A 261 10.88 -20.90 17.11
C GLU A 261 9.94 -21.43 16.00
N GLY A 262 10.48 -22.20 15.05
CA GLY A 262 9.71 -22.82 13.98
C GLY A 262 9.32 -21.85 12.86
N MET A 263 8.05 -21.94 12.43
CA MET A 263 7.53 -21.22 11.28
C MET A 263 7.04 -19.83 11.70
N LEU A 264 7.81 -18.80 11.35
CA LEU A 264 7.47 -17.41 11.63
C LEU A 264 7.24 -16.65 10.33
N GLY A 265 6.30 -15.70 10.36
CA GLY A 265 5.98 -14.79 9.28
C GLY A 265 6.68 -13.45 9.44
N ARG A 266 5.99 -12.35 9.10
CA ARG A 266 6.57 -11.01 9.16
C ARG A 266 6.89 -10.65 10.61
N ILE A 267 8.03 -9.98 10.80
CA ILE A 267 8.47 -9.44 12.08
C ILE A 267 8.66 -7.93 11.90
N GLY A 268 8.07 -7.15 12.80
CA GLY A 268 8.36 -5.72 12.95
C GLY A 268 9.11 -5.48 14.25
N VAL A 269 10.03 -4.52 14.25
CA VAL A 269 10.89 -4.22 15.40
C VAL A 269 11.00 -2.71 15.62
N ASP A 270 10.93 -2.28 16.87
CA ASP A 270 11.18 -0.88 17.23
C ASP A 270 11.89 -0.77 18.58
N VAL A 271 12.67 0.30 18.75
CA VAL A 271 13.55 0.56 19.88
C VAL A 271 13.09 1.84 20.56
N TYR A 272 12.93 1.80 21.89
CA TYR A 272 12.52 3.00 22.62
C TYR A 272 13.63 4.05 22.62
N GLU A 273 13.33 5.26 22.13
CA GLU A 273 14.35 6.29 21.89
C GLU A 273 15.09 6.77 23.13
N ARG A 274 14.44 6.82 24.30
CA ARG A 274 15.03 7.34 25.55
C ARG A 274 15.82 6.29 26.33
N ASP A 275 15.53 5.02 26.10
CA ASP A 275 16.25 3.88 26.69
C ASP A 275 16.27 2.71 25.70
N PRO A 276 17.29 2.65 24.82
CA PRO A 276 17.42 1.60 23.82
C PRO A 276 17.66 0.18 24.36
N SER A 277 17.74 0.00 25.69
CA SER A 277 17.63 -1.35 26.27
C SER A 277 16.22 -1.92 26.12
N ILE A 278 15.21 -1.07 25.94
CA ILE A 278 13.83 -1.47 25.73
C ILE A 278 13.56 -1.63 24.24
N VAL A 279 13.24 -2.86 23.83
CA VAL A 279 12.94 -3.22 22.44
C VAL A 279 11.62 -3.96 22.38
N TYR A 280 10.76 -3.58 21.43
CA TYR A 280 9.51 -4.28 21.17
C TYR A 280 9.54 -4.94 19.79
N VAL A 281 8.96 -6.14 19.69
CA VAL A 281 8.77 -6.82 18.41
C VAL A 281 7.37 -7.37 18.29
N THR A 282 6.80 -7.26 17.10
CA THR A 282 5.61 -8.00 16.70
C THR A 282 6.00 -9.13 15.76
N ILE A 283 5.45 -10.32 15.96
CA ILE A 283 5.79 -11.53 15.21
C ILE A 283 4.50 -12.20 14.73
N GLU A 284 4.37 -12.43 13.42
CA GLU A 284 3.35 -13.34 12.90
C GLU A 284 3.77 -14.79 13.17
N ASN A 285 3.25 -15.39 14.23
CA ASN A 285 3.55 -16.76 14.58
C ASN A 285 2.71 -17.72 13.71
N ALA A 286 3.34 -18.25 12.66
CA ALA A 286 2.72 -19.13 11.69
C ALA A 286 2.59 -20.57 12.18
N ASN A 287 3.08 -20.91 13.38
CA ASN A 287 2.94 -22.23 13.98
C ASN A 287 1.47 -22.53 14.34
N LYS A 288 1.17 -23.80 14.64
CA LYS A 288 -0.13 -24.28 15.13
C LYS A 288 0.09 -25.10 16.40
N ASN A 289 -0.68 -24.83 17.46
CA ASN A 289 -0.48 -25.44 18.79
C ASN A 289 -0.44 -26.97 18.78
N ASP A 290 -1.26 -27.60 17.94
CA ASP A 290 -1.41 -29.06 17.90
C ASP A 290 -0.71 -29.71 16.69
N MET A 291 0.29 -29.05 16.10
CA MET A 291 1.01 -29.53 14.91
C MET A 291 2.53 -29.47 15.12
N PRO A 292 3.25 -30.60 14.96
CA PRO A 292 4.71 -30.60 14.96
C PRO A 292 5.30 -29.67 13.88
N GLU A 293 6.46 -29.08 14.14
CA GLU A 293 7.12 -28.13 13.25
C GLU A 293 7.34 -28.69 11.84
N GLU A 294 7.83 -29.93 11.71
CA GLU A 294 8.06 -30.58 10.41
C GLU A 294 6.76 -30.75 9.61
N GLU A 295 5.67 -31.11 10.28
CA GLU A 295 4.35 -31.21 9.65
C GLU A 295 3.84 -29.83 9.23
N ARG A 296 4.09 -28.80 10.05
CA ARG A 296 3.72 -27.43 9.74
C ARG A 296 4.51 -26.85 8.57
N GLN A 297 5.81 -27.15 8.49
CA GLN A 297 6.64 -26.79 7.35
C GLN A 297 6.13 -27.46 6.08
N GLN A 298 5.81 -28.76 6.13
CA GLN A 298 5.23 -29.46 4.99
C GLN A 298 3.87 -28.89 4.59
N GLU A 299 3.03 -28.49 5.54
CA GLU A 299 1.75 -27.84 5.26
C GLU A 299 1.91 -26.52 4.47
N LEU A 300 2.92 -25.71 4.81
CA LEU A 300 3.27 -24.50 4.07
C LEU A 300 3.81 -24.82 2.68
N LEU A 301 4.72 -25.79 2.55
CA LEU A 301 5.26 -26.21 1.25
C LEU A 301 4.19 -26.81 0.32
N ASP A 302 3.14 -27.40 0.90
CA ASP A 302 1.95 -27.86 0.18
C ASP A 302 0.98 -26.71 -0.18
N HIS A 303 1.31 -25.46 0.16
CA HIS A 303 0.52 -24.25 -0.07
C HIS A 303 -0.88 -24.30 0.56
N LYS A 304 -1.02 -24.99 1.69
CA LYS A 304 -2.30 -25.11 2.40
C LYS A 304 -2.59 -23.85 3.21
N SER A 305 -3.87 -23.63 3.49
CA SER A 305 -4.33 -22.48 4.28
C SER A 305 -3.68 -22.45 5.66
N SER A 306 -3.10 -21.30 6.02
CA SER A 306 -2.57 -21.05 7.36
C SER A 306 -3.66 -20.75 8.42
N ARG A 307 -4.92 -21.05 8.13
CA ARG A 307 -6.02 -20.92 9.09
C ARG A 307 -5.72 -21.77 10.34
N GLY A 308 -5.94 -21.18 11.51
CA GLY A 308 -5.71 -21.82 12.80
C GLY A 308 -4.27 -21.72 13.30
N MET A 309 -3.42 -20.91 12.66
CA MET A 309 -2.13 -20.51 13.24
C MET A 309 -2.31 -19.71 14.54
N ILE A 310 -1.23 -19.59 15.32
CA ILE A 310 -1.19 -18.81 16.56
C ILE A 310 -1.53 -17.33 16.30
N GLY A 311 -0.96 -16.74 15.25
CA GLY A 311 -1.24 -15.36 14.86
C GLY A 311 -0.22 -14.36 15.39
N GLY A 312 -0.63 -13.09 15.49
CA GLY A 312 0.26 -12.00 15.90
C GLY A 312 0.54 -12.01 17.40
N GLU A 313 1.81 -12.14 17.76
CA GLU A 313 2.33 -12.04 19.13
C GLU A 313 3.22 -10.81 19.26
N VAL A 314 3.33 -10.28 20.49
CA VAL A 314 4.20 -9.15 20.82
C VAL A 314 5.13 -9.53 21.97
N TYR A 315 6.40 -9.18 21.82
CA TYR A 315 7.45 -9.43 22.81
C TYR A 315 8.17 -8.13 23.15
N ARG A 316 8.63 -8.06 24.40
CA ARG A 316 9.44 -6.98 24.94
C ARG A 316 10.77 -7.54 25.42
N SER A 317 11.84 -6.78 25.22
CA SER A 317 13.13 -6.95 25.89
C SER A 317 13.44 -5.70 26.70
N ASP A 318 14.07 -5.88 27.87
CA ASP A 318 14.58 -4.79 28.73
C ASP A 318 16.12 -4.86 28.87
N ASP A 319 16.78 -5.65 28.02
CA ASP A 319 18.22 -5.87 28.04
C ASP A 319 18.85 -5.80 26.63
N ALA A 320 18.26 -4.96 25.77
CA ALA A 320 18.68 -4.72 24.40
C ALA A 320 18.61 -6.00 23.54
N GLY A 321 17.63 -6.85 23.76
CA GLY A 321 17.34 -8.05 22.97
C GLY A 321 18.11 -9.32 23.39
N ILE A 322 18.74 -9.34 24.57
CA ILE A 322 19.41 -10.53 25.11
C ILE A 322 18.36 -11.55 25.57
N THR A 323 17.31 -11.10 26.25
CA THR A 323 16.16 -11.90 26.66
C THR A 323 14.84 -11.23 26.26
N TRP A 324 13.82 -12.04 26.03
CA TRP A 324 12.51 -11.61 25.55
C TRP A 324 11.39 -12.19 26.42
N GLU A 325 10.40 -11.36 26.71
CA GLU A 325 9.16 -11.75 27.37
C GLU A 325 7.99 -11.51 26.41
N LYS A 326 7.09 -12.49 26.31
CA LYS A 326 5.83 -12.33 25.58
C LYS A 326 4.90 -11.44 26.39
N VAL A 327 4.50 -10.30 25.82
CA VAL A 327 3.58 -9.35 26.45
C VAL A 327 2.18 -9.38 25.82
N SER A 328 2.01 -9.95 24.63
CA SER A 328 0.67 -10.25 24.12
C SER A 328 0.01 -11.40 24.91
N PRO A 329 -1.29 -11.34 25.23
CA PRO A 329 -1.97 -12.43 25.95
C PRO A 329 -2.20 -13.66 25.06
N ASP A 330 -2.28 -14.84 25.70
CA ASP A 330 -2.52 -16.10 24.99
C ASP A 330 -3.91 -16.15 24.33
N GLY A 331 -3.95 -16.70 23.11
CA GLY A 331 -5.18 -16.86 22.35
C GLY A 331 -5.73 -15.57 21.72
N GLN A 332 -5.04 -14.43 21.88
CA GLN A 332 -5.39 -13.17 21.25
C GLN A 332 -4.33 -12.76 20.23
N SER A 333 -4.70 -12.75 18.96
CA SER A 333 -3.82 -12.25 17.90
C SER A 333 -3.82 -10.72 17.91
N ILE A 334 -2.73 -10.12 18.37
CA ILE A 334 -2.48 -8.68 18.26
C ILE A 334 -2.20 -8.34 16.79
N GLY A 335 -2.63 -7.16 16.33
CA GLY A 335 -2.64 -6.79 14.91
C GLY A 335 -3.88 -7.31 14.16
N GLY A 336 -4.26 -8.59 14.30
CA GLY A 336 -5.53 -9.15 13.79
C GLY A 336 -5.76 -9.14 12.26
N GLY A 337 -4.98 -8.38 11.48
CA GLY A 337 -4.92 -8.41 10.02
C GLY A 337 -3.72 -9.22 9.51
N PRO A 338 -3.68 -9.60 8.22
CA PRO A 338 -2.57 -10.36 7.66
C PRO A 338 -1.25 -9.59 7.79
N ALA A 339 -0.23 -10.15 8.46
CA ALA A 339 0.99 -9.40 8.72
C ALA A 339 1.81 -9.13 7.45
N TYR A 340 1.62 -9.91 6.38
CA TYR A 340 2.25 -9.58 5.09
C TYR A 340 1.91 -8.17 4.61
N TYR A 341 0.69 -7.70 4.89
CA TYR A 341 0.19 -6.39 4.48
C TYR A 341 0.47 -5.28 5.51
N TYR A 342 0.64 -5.64 6.78
CA TYR A 342 0.91 -4.69 7.88
C TYR A 342 2.14 -5.11 8.69
N GLY A 343 2.11 -5.01 10.03
CA GLY A 343 3.12 -5.62 10.90
C GLY A 343 4.24 -4.70 11.36
N GLN A 344 4.06 -3.38 11.23
CA GLN A 344 4.90 -2.41 11.93
C GLN A 344 4.46 -2.30 13.40
N ILE A 345 5.43 -2.27 14.30
CA ILE A 345 5.26 -1.95 15.71
C ILE A 345 5.96 -0.62 15.97
N ILE A 346 5.36 0.26 16.77
CA ILE A 346 5.87 1.60 17.04
C ILE A 346 5.73 1.85 18.54
N VAL A 347 6.85 2.18 19.18
CA VAL A 347 6.91 2.59 20.58
C VAL A 347 6.81 4.11 20.63
N ASP A 348 6.03 4.65 21.56
CA ASP A 348 6.01 6.08 21.79
C ASP A 348 7.41 6.57 22.22
N PRO A 349 7.99 7.58 21.55
CA PRO A 349 9.35 8.04 21.80
C PRO A 349 9.54 8.70 23.18
N ASN A 350 8.46 8.98 23.92
CA ASN A 350 8.50 9.57 25.26
C ASN A 350 7.91 8.67 26.37
N ASP A 351 7.31 7.53 26.02
CA ASP A 351 6.77 6.58 26.99
C ASP A 351 6.84 5.14 26.46
N ALA A 352 7.83 4.37 26.93
CA ALA A 352 7.98 2.95 26.59
C ALA A 352 6.77 2.07 26.94
N SER A 353 5.83 2.54 27.77
CA SER A 353 4.62 1.80 28.09
C SER A 353 3.53 1.92 27.01
N VAL A 354 3.67 2.88 26.09
CA VAL A 354 2.75 3.13 24.99
C VAL A 354 3.31 2.54 23.70
N VAL A 355 2.60 1.56 23.14
CA VAL A 355 3.03 0.84 21.94
C VAL A 355 1.85 0.61 21.01
N HIS A 356 2.07 0.77 19.71
CA HIS A 356 1.08 0.55 18.65
C HIS A 356 1.55 -0.55 17.70
N VAL A 357 0.65 -1.46 17.32
CA VAL A 357 0.85 -2.43 16.23
C VAL A 357 -0.11 -2.09 15.11
N LEU A 358 0.43 -1.61 14.00
CA LEU A 358 -0.36 -1.13 12.86
C LEU A 358 -0.98 -2.29 12.10
N SER A 359 -2.27 -2.16 11.77
CA SER A 359 -3.00 -3.17 11.02
C SER A 359 -4.35 -2.67 10.49
N ALA A 360 -5.13 -3.57 9.84
CA ALA A 360 -6.54 -3.35 9.51
C ALA A 360 -7.38 -2.79 10.68
N ARG A 361 -7.04 -3.23 11.90
CA ARG A 361 -7.56 -2.69 13.15
C ARG A 361 -6.40 -2.59 14.10
N SER A 362 -5.64 -1.51 14.01
CA SER A 362 -4.45 -1.30 14.83
C SER A 362 -4.71 -1.60 16.29
N TRP A 363 -3.72 -2.17 16.97
CA TRP A 363 -3.77 -2.50 18.38
C TRP A 363 -2.81 -1.63 19.15
N GLY A 364 -3.04 -1.45 20.44
CA GLY A 364 -2.06 -0.79 21.28
C GLY A 364 -2.23 -1.08 22.75
N THR A 365 -1.23 -0.65 23.50
CA THR A 365 -1.14 -0.77 24.95
C THR A 365 -0.63 0.56 25.50
N SER A 366 -1.01 0.87 26.74
CA SER A 366 -0.51 2.02 27.51
C SER A 366 0.03 1.57 28.89
N ASN A 367 0.35 0.28 29.01
CA ASN A 367 0.86 -0.36 30.21
C ASN A 367 1.86 -1.46 29.86
N SER A 368 2.73 -1.17 28.89
CA SER A 368 3.84 -2.04 28.49
C SER A 368 3.43 -3.43 27.97
N GLY A 369 2.17 -3.59 27.56
CA GLY A 369 1.61 -4.84 27.05
C GLY A 369 0.80 -5.66 28.06
N GLU A 370 0.63 -5.23 29.31
CA GLU A 370 -0.25 -5.94 30.27
C GLU A 370 -1.69 -6.07 29.74
N THR A 371 -2.18 -5.04 29.05
CA THR A 371 -3.46 -5.07 28.35
C THR A 371 -3.34 -4.47 26.95
N TRP A 372 -4.14 -5.00 26.03
CA TRP A 372 -4.16 -4.56 24.63
C TRP A 372 -5.56 -4.16 24.19
N GLU A 373 -5.66 -3.01 23.56
CA GLU A 373 -6.89 -2.44 23.02
C GLU A 373 -6.87 -2.44 21.50
N SER A 374 -8.01 -2.78 20.89
CA SER A 374 -8.19 -2.64 19.43
C SER A 374 -8.68 -1.24 19.11
N ARG A 375 -8.09 -0.61 18.08
CA ARG A 375 -8.30 0.78 17.65
C ARG A 375 -7.98 1.82 18.74
N PRO A 376 -6.77 1.78 19.34
CA PRO A 376 -6.40 2.72 20.41
C PRO A 376 -6.37 4.18 19.93
N LEU A 377 -6.07 4.41 18.65
CA LEU A 377 -5.99 5.76 18.05
C LEU A 377 -7.37 6.39 17.77
N GLY A 378 -8.46 5.62 17.83
CA GLY A 378 -9.82 6.12 17.55
C GLY A 378 -10.10 6.58 16.11
N PHE A 379 -9.09 6.58 15.24
CA PHE A 379 -9.13 7.04 13.86
C PHE A 379 -8.43 6.02 12.93
N GLY A 380 -8.58 6.18 11.62
CA GLY A 380 -7.97 5.30 10.62
C GLY A 380 -8.70 3.96 10.43
N GLY A 381 -7.95 2.98 9.94
CA GLY A 381 -8.40 1.69 9.43
C GLY A 381 -7.53 1.30 8.24
N ASP A 382 -6.95 0.10 8.30
CA ASP A 382 -5.89 -0.31 7.38
C ASP A 382 -4.68 0.62 7.48
N ASP A 383 -4.15 0.73 8.71
CA ASP A 383 -3.05 1.64 9.04
C ASP A 383 -1.70 1.02 8.67
N HIS A 384 -0.83 1.81 8.05
CA HIS A 384 0.43 1.36 7.46
C HIS A 384 1.66 2.10 7.97
N ALA A 385 1.51 3.37 8.34
CA ALA A 385 2.57 4.20 8.87
C ALA A 385 2.02 5.06 10.01
N LEU A 386 2.79 5.20 11.08
CA LEU A 386 2.52 6.14 12.15
C LEU A 386 3.83 6.82 12.51
N TRP A 387 3.80 8.14 12.58
CA TRP A 387 4.89 8.94 13.10
C TRP A 387 4.40 9.62 14.38
N ILE A 388 5.20 9.50 15.44
CA ILE A 388 4.97 10.17 16.71
C ILE A 388 6.12 11.14 16.91
N ASN A 389 5.81 12.40 17.20
CA ASN A 389 6.83 13.41 17.40
C ASN A 389 7.65 13.11 18.68
N SER A 390 8.96 12.92 18.53
CA SER A 390 9.86 12.62 19.64
C SER A 390 9.98 13.73 20.68
N ASP A 391 9.62 14.97 20.35
CA ASP A 391 9.53 16.08 21.31
C ASP A 391 8.15 16.24 21.95
N ASN A 392 7.10 15.61 21.40
CA ASN A 392 5.73 15.76 21.88
C ASN A 392 4.80 14.65 21.36
N SER A 393 4.54 13.63 22.17
CA SER A 393 3.68 12.48 21.81
C SER A 393 2.24 12.86 21.42
N ASN A 394 1.78 14.06 21.74
CA ASN A 394 0.46 14.52 21.28
C ASN A 394 0.42 14.86 19.78
N HIS A 395 1.57 15.09 19.15
CA HIS A 395 1.67 15.36 17.72
C HIS A 395 1.98 14.07 16.97
N MET A 396 1.00 13.57 16.23
CA MET A 396 1.14 12.33 15.45
C MET A 396 0.61 12.51 14.03
N ILE A 397 1.16 11.71 13.13
CA ILE A 397 0.72 11.59 11.74
C ILE A 397 0.47 10.10 11.44
N LEU A 398 -0.71 9.76 10.93
CA LEU A 398 -1.14 8.39 10.61
C LEU A 398 -1.42 8.27 9.11
N GLY A 399 -0.71 7.37 8.43
CA GLY A 399 -0.96 6.99 7.03
C GLY A 399 -1.68 5.64 6.94
N TYR A 400 -2.73 5.57 6.12
CA TYR A 400 -3.63 4.42 6.01
C TYR A 400 -4.28 4.34 4.60
N ASP A 401 -5.08 3.30 4.30
CA ASP A 401 -5.61 3.06 2.94
C ASP A 401 -6.58 4.14 2.41
N HIS A 402 -7.09 5.02 3.27
CA HIS A 402 -8.00 6.09 2.84
C HIS A 402 -7.38 7.49 2.85
N GLY A 403 -6.15 7.68 3.30
CA GLY A 403 -5.62 9.02 3.50
C GLY A 403 -4.58 9.17 4.60
N LEU A 404 -4.58 10.38 5.17
CA LEU A 404 -3.70 10.81 6.23
C LEU A 404 -4.53 11.40 7.38
N GLY A 405 -4.16 11.08 8.61
CA GLY A 405 -4.61 11.79 9.80
C GLY A 405 -3.47 12.56 10.45
N ILE A 406 -3.74 13.78 10.93
CA ILE A 406 -2.82 14.57 11.75
C ILE A 406 -3.54 14.92 13.07
N THR A 407 -2.89 14.72 14.20
CA THR A 407 -3.39 15.10 15.52
C THR A 407 -2.35 15.90 16.28
N TYR A 408 -2.81 16.82 17.14
CA TYR A 408 -1.98 17.60 18.06
C TYR A 408 -2.41 17.43 19.53
N ASP A 409 -3.33 16.50 19.80
CA ASP A 409 -3.93 16.22 21.10
C ASP A 409 -3.90 14.73 21.46
N GLY A 410 -2.91 13.99 20.94
CA GLY A 410 -2.70 12.59 21.33
C GLY A 410 -3.74 11.64 20.74
N GLY A 411 -4.39 12.04 19.65
CA GLY A 411 -5.39 11.24 18.94
C GLY A 411 -6.81 11.38 19.48
N GLU A 412 -7.07 12.34 20.39
CA GLU A 412 -8.44 12.70 20.77
C GLU A 412 -9.23 13.24 19.57
N ASN A 413 -8.58 14.06 18.72
CA ASN A 413 -9.13 14.57 17.47
C ASN A 413 -8.12 14.47 16.33
N TRP A 414 -8.64 14.23 15.12
CA TRP A 414 -7.83 14.06 13.92
C TRP A 414 -8.29 15.01 12.82
N TYR A 415 -7.32 15.69 12.22
CA TYR A 415 -7.48 16.42 10.97
C TYR A 415 -7.13 15.50 9.80
N HIS A 416 -8.03 15.36 8.84
CA HIS A 416 -7.80 14.67 7.59
C HIS A 416 -7.59 15.70 6.48
N PRO A 417 -6.38 15.85 5.93
CA PRO A 417 -6.16 16.70 4.77
C PRO A 417 -6.86 16.11 3.54
N ASP A 418 -7.67 16.92 2.86
CA ASP A 418 -8.32 16.55 1.60
C ASP A 418 -7.48 17.15 0.44
N PHE A 419 -6.43 16.44 0.04
CA PHE A 419 -5.47 16.86 -0.98
C PHE A 419 -5.63 16.04 -2.28
N GLN A 420 -4.89 16.40 -3.32
CA GLN A 420 -5.12 15.96 -4.72
C GLN A 420 -5.32 14.44 -4.94
N SER A 421 -5.91 14.11 -6.08
CA SER A 421 -6.55 12.84 -6.48
C SER A 421 -5.66 11.59 -6.43
N LEU A 422 -5.39 11.07 -5.25
CA LEU A 422 -4.77 9.76 -5.01
C LEU A 422 -5.76 8.58 -5.02
N ALA A 423 -7.01 8.85 -5.38
CA ALA A 423 -8.07 7.86 -5.41
C ALA A 423 -7.70 6.65 -6.31
N GLN A 424 -7.72 5.45 -5.73
CA GLN A 424 -7.36 4.21 -6.43
C GLN A 424 -8.58 3.60 -7.12
N PHE A 425 -8.85 4.03 -8.37
CA PHE A 425 -9.94 3.50 -9.18
C PHE A 425 -9.62 2.10 -9.75
N TYR A 426 -10.56 1.17 -9.60
CA TYR A 426 -10.55 -0.12 -10.30
C TYR A 426 -11.02 -0.01 -11.76
N ALA A 427 -12.09 0.78 -11.97
CA ALA A 427 -12.68 1.03 -13.28
C ALA A 427 -13.44 2.37 -13.26
N VAL A 428 -13.51 3.02 -14.41
CA VAL A 428 -14.19 4.30 -14.62
C VAL A 428 -15.24 4.14 -15.71
N GLY A 429 -16.49 4.50 -15.41
CA GLY A 429 -17.58 4.60 -16.37
C GLY A 429 -18.00 6.06 -16.57
N ILE A 430 -18.51 6.35 -17.76
CA ILE A 430 -19.02 7.66 -18.14
C ILE A 430 -20.40 7.54 -18.77
N ASP A 431 -21.20 8.58 -18.65
CA ASP A 431 -22.51 8.65 -19.30
C ASP A 431 -22.51 9.56 -20.53
N MET A 432 -23.69 9.69 -21.16
CA MET A 432 -23.87 10.50 -22.37
C MET A 432 -24.45 11.90 -22.08
N SER A 433 -24.40 12.39 -20.84
CA SER A 433 -24.92 13.71 -20.48
C SER A 433 -23.93 14.84 -20.83
N HIS A 434 -24.36 16.11 -20.73
CA HIS A 434 -23.46 17.26 -20.88
C HIS A 434 -23.75 18.32 -19.81
N PRO A 435 -22.78 18.62 -18.91
CA PRO A 435 -21.51 17.90 -18.73
C PRO A 435 -21.74 16.43 -18.40
N TYR A 436 -20.90 15.53 -18.93
CA TYR A 436 -21.05 14.09 -18.69
C TYR A 436 -20.71 13.76 -17.24
N ARG A 437 -21.32 12.71 -16.70
CA ARG A 437 -20.99 12.17 -15.38
C ARG A 437 -19.89 11.13 -15.51
N VAL A 438 -19.01 11.10 -14.52
CA VAL A 438 -17.94 10.13 -14.34
C VAL A 438 -18.23 9.40 -13.05
N ALA A 439 -18.24 8.07 -13.08
CA ALA A 439 -18.35 7.25 -11.89
C ALA A 439 -17.23 6.20 -11.88
N GLY A 440 -16.82 5.79 -10.70
CA GLY A 440 -15.87 4.70 -10.59
C GLY A 440 -15.78 4.14 -9.20
N GLY A 441 -15.25 2.92 -9.14
CA GLY A 441 -15.10 2.15 -7.92
C GLY A 441 -13.71 2.31 -7.33
N LEU A 442 -13.64 2.71 -6.06
CA LEU A 442 -12.39 2.89 -5.34
C LEU A 442 -12.09 1.69 -4.44
N GLN A 443 -10.80 1.40 -4.26
CA GLN A 443 -10.33 0.50 -3.21
C GLN A 443 -10.76 1.01 -1.84
N ASP A 444 -11.44 0.15 -1.06
CA ASP A 444 -12.00 0.35 0.30
C ASP A 444 -12.94 1.56 0.51
N ASN A 445 -13.08 2.42 -0.50
CA ASN A 445 -13.78 3.70 -0.42
C ASN A 445 -15.17 3.68 -1.07
N GLY A 446 -15.62 2.55 -1.61
CA GLY A 446 -16.88 2.44 -2.33
C GLY A 446 -16.82 3.03 -3.72
N SER A 447 -17.99 3.30 -4.30
CA SER A 447 -18.09 3.87 -5.65
C SER A 447 -18.53 5.33 -5.55
N HIS A 448 -17.91 6.20 -6.34
CA HIS A 448 -18.15 7.64 -6.34
C HIS A 448 -18.44 8.15 -7.74
N MET A 449 -19.21 9.24 -7.82
CA MET A 449 -19.60 9.87 -9.08
C MET A 449 -19.55 11.40 -8.97
N ALA A 450 -19.07 12.07 -10.02
CA ALA A 450 -19.17 13.51 -10.17
C ALA A 450 -19.45 13.89 -11.63
N TYR A 451 -19.62 15.18 -11.90
CA TYR A 451 -19.65 15.72 -13.26
C TYR A 451 -18.23 16.00 -13.76
N SER A 452 -18.01 15.76 -15.04
CA SER A 452 -16.75 16.03 -15.74
C SER A 452 -16.32 17.49 -15.68
N THR A 453 -17.26 18.42 -15.53
CA THR A 453 -16.96 19.82 -15.20
C THR A 453 -18.01 20.35 -14.24
N ASN A 454 -17.61 21.29 -13.39
CA ASN A 454 -18.53 22.05 -12.58
C ASN A 454 -19.35 23.00 -13.48
N PRO A 455 -20.70 22.92 -13.48
CA PRO A 455 -21.53 23.81 -14.28
C PRO A 455 -21.41 25.30 -13.93
N SER A 456 -20.91 25.65 -12.73
CA SER A 456 -20.68 27.05 -12.35
C SER A 456 -19.42 27.65 -12.99
N GLY A 457 -18.56 26.84 -13.62
CA GLY A 457 -17.27 27.26 -14.15
C GLY A 457 -16.14 27.32 -13.11
N GLU A 458 -16.44 26.98 -11.85
CA GLU A 458 -15.45 26.88 -10.76
C GLU A 458 -14.73 25.52 -10.77
N PRO A 459 -13.71 25.28 -9.93
CA PRO A 459 -13.15 23.95 -9.73
C PRO A 459 -14.21 22.92 -9.30
N ILE A 460 -13.94 21.64 -9.56
CA ILE A 460 -14.75 20.54 -9.02
C ILE A 460 -14.32 20.38 -7.56
N TYR A 461 -15.23 20.69 -6.63
CA TYR A 461 -14.98 20.55 -5.21
C TYR A 461 -15.16 19.10 -4.76
N PHE A 462 -14.55 18.73 -3.63
CA PHE A 462 -14.66 17.36 -3.13
C PHE A 462 -16.11 17.00 -2.76
N GLU A 463 -16.94 17.96 -2.32
CA GLU A 463 -18.35 17.76 -2.00
C GLU A 463 -19.21 17.45 -3.23
N MET A 464 -18.67 17.64 -4.45
CA MET A 464 -19.37 17.32 -5.70
C MET A 464 -19.25 15.85 -6.09
N TRP A 465 -18.45 15.06 -5.36
CA TRP A 465 -18.36 13.61 -5.54
C TRP A 465 -19.38 12.90 -4.63
N ASP A 466 -20.41 12.35 -5.26
CA ASP A 466 -21.47 11.61 -4.59
C ASP A 466 -21.10 10.14 -4.42
N ARG A 467 -21.31 9.59 -3.23
CA ARG A 467 -21.18 8.15 -3.00
C ARG A 467 -22.35 7.39 -3.64
N VAL A 468 -22.05 6.66 -4.70
CA VAL A 468 -23.01 5.90 -5.49
C VAL A 468 -22.93 4.39 -5.26
N GLY A 469 -21.94 3.89 -4.51
CA GLY A 469 -21.80 2.47 -4.16
C GLY A 469 -21.01 2.23 -2.87
N GLY A 470 -20.79 0.96 -2.53
CA GLY A 470 -20.06 0.55 -1.33
C GLY A 470 -19.10 -0.61 -1.60
N GLY A 471 -18.43 -1.10 -0.55
CA GLY A 471 -17.36 -2.10 -0.68
C GLY A 471 -16.15 -1.55 -1.43
N ASP A 472 -15.40 -2.43 -2.08
CA ASP A 472 -14.48 -2.07 -3.14
C ASP A 472 -15.33 -1.79 -4.38
N GLY A 473 -15.44 -0.54 -4.81
CA GLY A 473 -16.55 -0.11 -5.67
C GLY A 473 -16.54 -0.57 -7.14
N MET A 474 -15.54 -1.37 -7.55
CA MET A 474 -15.26 -1.94 -8.89
C MET A 474 -15.89 -1.23 -10.12
N TYR A 475 -16.63 -1.94 -10.99
CA TYR A 475 -17.27 -1.37 -12.19
C TYR A 475 -18.50 -0.52 -11.86
N ASN A 476 -18.63 0.60 -12.56
CA ASN A 476 -19.75 1.54 -12.44
C ASN A 476 -20.23 1.94 -13.84
N GLU A 477 -21.29 1.29 -14.31
CA GLU A 477 -21.76 1.41 -15.69
C GLU A 477 -23.11 2.11 -15.78
N PHE A 478 -23.20 3.13 -16.62
CA PHE A 478 -24.43 3.89 -16.84
C PHE A 478 -25.33 3.23 -17.89
N ASP A 479 -26.65 3.28 -17.68
CA ASP A 479 -27.61 3.12 -18.78
C ASP A 479 -27.52 4.34 -19.72
N THR A 480 -26.87 4.15 -20.86
CA THR A 480 -26.64 5.23 -21.84
C THR A 480 -27.88 5.57 -22.69
N CYS A 481 -28.97 4.81 -22.59
CA CYS A 481 -30.20 5.11 -23.35
C CYS A 481 -30.96 6.30 -22.75
N ASN A 482 -30.95 6.45 -21.43
CA ASN A 482 -31.70 7.48 -20.72
C ASN A 482 -30.90 8.16 -19.58
N ASN A 483 -29.69 7.70 -19.27
CA ASN A 483 -28.83 8.21 -18.21
C ASN A 483 -29.52 8.25 -16.82
N ARG A 484 -30.51 7.39 -16.55
CA ARG A 484 -31.23 7.34 -15.27
C ARG A 484 -30.63 6.32 -14.30
N PHE A 485 -30.17 5.19 -14.81
CA PHE A 485 -29.69 4.09 -13.97
C PHE A 485 -28.17 3.98 -13.99
N LEU A 486 -27.60 3.69 -12.82
CA LEU A 486 -26.21 3.30 -12.65
C LEU A 486 -26.16 1.87 -12.08
N TYR A 487 -25.32 1.05 -12.68
CA TYR A 487 -25.04 -0.31 -12.22
C TYR A 487 -23.67 -0.32 -11.56
N ASN A 488 -23.64 -0.61 -10.26
CA ASN A 488 -22.43 -0.58 -9.44
C ASN A 488 -22.16 -1.99 -8.91
N GLU A 489 -20.91 -2.41 -9.02
CA GLU A 489 -20.38 -3.67 -8.54
C GLU A 489 -19.63 -3.47 -7.22
N SER A 490 -19.52 -4.53 -6.42
CA SER A 490 -18.51 -4.61 -5.37
C SER A 490 -17.75 -5.94 -5.43
N GLN A 491 -16.72 -6.10 -4.60
CA GLN A 491 -15.88 -7.29 -4.57
C GLN A 491 -16.68 -8.60 -4.52
N PHE A 492 -16.25 -9.60 -5.30
CA PHE A 492 -16.90 -10.91 -5.44
C PHE A 492 -18.29 -10.88 -6.07
N GLY A 493 -18.57 -9.89 -6.92
CA GLY A 493 -19.73 -9.87 -7.80
C GLY A 493 -21.10 -9.48 -7.24
N PRO A 494 -21.31 -8.93 -6.02
CA PRO A 494 -22.50 -8.13 -5.75
C PRO A 494 -22.67 -7.05 -6.82
N ILE A 495 -23.88 -6.94 -7.36
CA ILE A 495 -24.26 -5.90 -8.32
C ILE A 495 -25.55 -5.26 -7.84
N SER A 496 -25.60 -3.93 -7.88
CA SER A 496 -26.81 -3.17 -7.59
C SER A 496 -27.14 -2.20 -8.72
N ARG A 497 -28.44 -1.99 -8.95
CA ARG A 497 -28.95 -0.90 -9.79
C ARG A 497 -29.37 0.25 -8.89
N LEU A 498 -28.81 1.43 -9.13
CA LEU A 498 -29.17 2.70 -8.51
C LEU A 498 -29.99 3.54 -9.51
N ASP A 499 -31.15 4.01 -9.08
CA ASP A 499 -31.90 5.06 -9.79
C ASP A 499 -31.36 6.42 -9.37
N LEU A 500 -30.68 7.12 -10.28
CA LEU A 500 -30.01 8.40 -9.99
C LEU A 500 -31.00 9.55 -9.75
N TRP A 501 -32.29 9.37 -10.02
CA TRP A 501 -33.31 10.40 -9.79
C TRP A 501 -34.01 10.24 -8.44
N THR A 502 -34.23 9.00 -8.01
CA THR A 502 -34.95 8.72 -6.75
C THR A 502 -34.02 8.31 -5.61
N GLY A 503 -32.80 7.87 -5.91
CA GLY A 503 -31.87 7.27 -4.96
C GLY A 503 -32.18 5.80 -4.64
N ASP A 504 -33.20 5.20 -5.28
CA ASP A 504 -33.61 3.83 -5.00
C ASP A 504 -32.54 2.83 -5.47
N ARG A 505 -32.23 1.87 -4.59
CA ARG A 505 -31.24 0.82 -4.83
C ARG A 505 -31.90 -0.55 -4.86
N LYS A 506 -31.51 -1.37 -5.84
CA LYS A 506 -31.93 -2.77 -5.93
C LYS A 506 -30.73 -3.67 -6.21
N GLY A 507 -30.48 -4.64 -5.33
CA GLY A 507 -29.56 -5.73 -5.62
C GLY A 507 -30.07 -6.55 -6.80
N ILE A 508 -29.23 -6.76 -7.80
CA ILE A 508 -29.57 -7.49 -9.03
C ILE A 508 -28.56 -8.61 -9.33
N ARG A 509 -27.66 -8.92 -8.40
CA ARG A 509 -26.77 -10.09 -8.51
C ARG A 509 -27.61 -11.33 -8.77
N TYR A 510 -27.17 -12.15 -9.71
CA TYR A 510 -27.78 -13.45 -9.97
C TYR A 510 -27.54 -14.38 -8.78
N ASP A 511 -28.61 -14.94 -8.22
CA ASP A 511 -28.54 -15.80 -7.04
C ASP A 511 -28.51 -17.27 -7.45
N ASP A 512 -27.33 -17.71 -7.89
CA ASP A 512 -27.06 -19.10 -8.26
C ASP A 512 -25.83 -19.59 -7.48
N PRO A 513 -25.99 -20.60 -6.61
CA PRO A 513 -24.90 -21.13 -5.81
C PRO A 513 -23.78 -21.78 -6.63
N ASP A 514 -24.03 -22.15 -7.89
CA ASP A 514 -23.04 -22.74 -8.78
C ASP A 514 -22.20 -21.67 -9.53
N MET A 515 -22.61 -20.40 -9.48
CA MET A 515 -21.85 -19.31 -10.08
C MET A 515 -20.62 -18.93 -9.26
N ARG A 516 -19.53 -18.65 -9.97
CA ARG A 516 -18.30 -18.10 -9.39
C ARG A 516 -18.14 -16.66 -9.80
N TYR A 517 -17.76 -15.83 -8.84
CA TYR A 517 -17.48 -14.42 -9.05
C TYR A 517 -16.00 -14.16 -8.77
N ASN A 518 -15.33 -13.50 -9.71
CA ASN A 518 -13.98 -12.99 -9.49
C ASN A 518 -14.02 -11.84 -8.48
N TRP A 519 -12.85 -11.44 -7.97
CA TRP A 519 -12.72 -10.25 -7.14
C TRP A 519 -13.33 -9.02 -7.82
N ASN A 520 -13.08 -8.89 -9.13
CA ASN A 520 -13.67 -7.87 -10.00
C ASN A 520 -14.38 -8.59 -11.18
N ALA A 521 -15.70 -8.43 -11.28
CA ALA A 521 -16.56 -9.06 -12.26
C ALA A 521 -17.11 -8.00 -13.26
N PRO A 522 -16.76 -8.06 -14.56
CA PRO A 522 -17.10 -7.01 -15.50
C PRO A 522 -18.61 -6.88 -15.70
N ILE A 523 -19.09 -5.64 -15.79
CA ILE A 523 -20.48 -5.30 -16.14
C ILE A 523 -20.53 -4.87 -17.60
N VAL A 524 -21.52 -5.36 -18.34
CA VAL A 524 -21.89 -4.85 -19.66
C VAL A 524 -23.37 -4.54 -19.65
N VAL A 525 -23.72 -3.28 -19.94
CA VAL A 525 -25.11 -2.83 -20.09
C VAL A 525 -25.48 -2.94 -21.57
N SER A 526 -26.52 -3.72 -21.89
CA SER A 526 -26.94 -4.04 -23.27
C SER A 526 -28.39 -3.71 -23.55
#